data_AF-A0A8V0YBX1-F1
#
_entry.id   AF-A0A8V0YBX1-F1
#
_cell.length_a   1.000
_cell.length_b   1.000
_cell.length_c   1.000
_cell.angle_alpha   90.00
_cell.angle_beta   90.00
_cell.angle_gamma   90.00
#
_symmetry.space_group_name_H-M   'P 1'
#
loop_
_entity.id
_entity.type
_entity.pdbx_description
1 polymer ?
#
loop_
_entity_poly.entity_id
_entity_poly.type
_entity_poly.pdbx_seq_one_letter_code
_entity_poly.pdbx_strand_id
1 'polypeptide(L)'
;MRNLSRPGILEVIMDWPEGKKFETPPGEEVSRATEAPPYNELPENEKKYALFTDGSCRIVGKHRRWKAAVWSPVRQVAEATEGKGESSQFAEVKAIQLALDGAERERWPVLYLYTDSWMVANALWGWLQQWEQNNWQGRGKPVWAAELWKDIAARIKNMVVKVRHVDAHVPKNRATEEQQNNHQVDRAAKVEVAQIDLDWQNKSELFLARWAHETSGHQGRDVTYKWARDRGVDLTMDTIA
;
A
#
# COMPACT_ATOMS: atom_id res chain seq x y z
N MET A 1 5.63 -2.36 32.84
CA MET A 1 5.63 -1.73 31.49
C MET A 1 6.49 -2.60 30.57
N ARG A 2 5.88 -3.49 29.78
CA ARG A 2 6.59 -4.28 28.77
C ARG A 2 5.88 -4.07 27.43
N ASN A 3 6.62 -3.43 26.53
CA ASN A 3 6.29 -3.27 25.12
C ASN A 3 6.23 -4.68 24.50
N LEU A 4 5.06 -5.04 23.97
CA LEU A 4 4.87 -6.23 23.15
C LEU A 4 5.32 -5.90 21.73
N SER A 5 6.63 -5.96 21.49
CA SER A 5 7.16 -6.09 20.13
C SER A 5 6.73 -7.45 19.59
N ARG A 6 5.71 -7.49 18.74
CA ARG A 6 5.44 -8.62 17.83
C ARG A 6 6.55 -8.62 16.76
N PRO A 7 7.39 -9.66 16.64
CA PRO A 7 8.25 -9.83 15.48
C PRO A 7 7.56 -10.75 14.46
N GLY A 8 7.58 -10.38 13.18
CA GLY A 8 7.47 -11.38 12.12
C GLY A 8 6.59 -11.12 10.89
N ILE A 9 6.31 -9.87 10.47
CA ILE A 9 5.98 -9.55 9.06
C ILE A 9 6.65 -8.22 8.66
N LEU A 10 7.93 -8.06 9.01
CA LEU A 10 8.74 -6.93 8.56
C LEU A 10 10.07 -7.34 7.91
N GLU A 11 10.36 -8.64 7.76
CA GLU A 11 11.67 -9.09 7.27
C GLU A 11 11.57 -10.26 6.29
N VAL A 12 10.85 -10.06 5.19
CA VAL A 12 11.09 -10.88 3.99
C VAL A 12 11.42 -9.97 2.81
N ILE A 13 12.65 -9.47 2.88
CA ILE A 13 13.54 -9.09 1.76
C ILE A 13 12.99 -8.01 0.82
N MET A 14 13.18 -6.75 1.20
CA MET A 14 13.34 -5.65 0.24
C MET A 14 14.70 -5.01 0.49
N ASP A 15 15.72 -5.65 -0.06
CA ASP A 15 17.06 -5.11 -0.14
C ASP A 15 17.07 -4.09 -1.28
N TRP A 16 16.48 -2.92 -1.03
CA TRP A 16 16.36 -1.82 -1.98
C TRP A 16 17.55 -0.86 -1.79
N PRO A 17 18.12 -0.25 -2.86
CA PRO A 17 19.17 0.75 -2.68
C PRO A 17 18.64 1.98 -1.94
N GLU A 18 18.86 2.02 -0.63
CA GLU A 18 18.78 3.24 0.14
C GLU A 18 19.94 4.16 -0.27
N GLY A 19 19.63 5.43 -0.55
CA GLY A 19 20.58 6.51 -0.30
C GLY A 19 21.65 6.81 -1.35
N LYS A 20 21.37 6.69 -2.66
CA LYS A 20 22.19 7.43 -3.64
C LYS A 20 21.39 8.58 -4.24
N LYS A 21 21.83 9.81 -3.96
CA LYS A 21 21.56 10.96 -4.83
C LYS A 21 22.30 10.68 -6.14
N PHE A 22 21.55 10.51 -7.23
CA PHE A 22 22.14 10.20 -8.52
C PHE A 22 21.98 11.38 -9.45
N GLU A 23 23.11 11.83 -9.98
CA GLU A 23 23.20 12.85 -11.02
C GLU A 23 22.67 12.31 -12.35
N THR A 24 21.88 13.13 -13.04
CA THR A 24 21.24 12.83 -14.31
C THR A 24 22.28 12.82 -15.43
N PRO A 25 22.42 11.75 -16.25
CA PRO A 25 23.19 11.83 -17.49
C PRO A 25 22.44 12.71 -18.50
N PRO A 26 23.14 13.54 -19.30
CA PRO A 26 22.50 14.38 -20.29
C PRO A 26 22.15 13.57 -21.55
N GLY A 27 20.88 13.58 -21.93
CA GLY A 27 20.43 13.26 -23.29
C GLY A 27 19.80 11.89 -23.47
N GLU A 28 18.51 11.77 -23.13
CA GLU A 28 17.49 11.07 -23.93
C GLU A 28 16.10 11.40 -23.35
N GLU A 29 15.31 12.17 -24.10
CA GLU A 29 13.99 12.65 -23.71
C GLU A 29 12.92 11.56 -23.97
N VAL A 30 12.93 10.47 -23.19
CA VAL A 30 11.90 9.41 -23.35
C VAL A 30 11.45 8.80 -22.01
N SER A 31 10.17 9.00 -21.68
CA SER A 31 9.30 8.17 -20.81
C SER A 31 9.50 8.12 -19.28
N ARG A 32 10.10 9.14 -18.65
CA ARG A 32 10.11 9.27 -17.19
C ARG A 32 8.98 10.17 -16.71
N ALA A 33 8.25 9.78 -15.67
CA ALA A 33 7.32 10.69 -15.01
C ALA A 33 8.11 11.81 -14.31
N THR A 34 7.70 13.05 -14.52
CA THR A 34 8.37 14.22 -13.91
C THR A 34 7.77 14.56 -12.54
N GLU A 35 8.46 15.37 -11.74
CA GLU A 35 7.93 15.81 -10.45
C GLU A 35 6.66 16.66 -10.65
N ALA A 36 5.58 16.33 -9.96
CA ALA A 36 4.39 17.18 -9.88
C ALA A 36 4.60 18.29 -8.84
N PRO A 37 4.11 19.52 -9.10
CA PRO A 37 4.12 20.56 -8.08
C PRO A 37 3.17 20.18 -6.92
N PRO A 38 3.33 20.82 -5.75
CA PRO A 38 2.33 20.75 -4.69
C PRO A 38 0.91 21.02 -5.21
N TYR A 39 -0.09 20.29 -4.71
CA TYR A 39 -1.46 20.39 -5.25
C TYR A 39 -2.03 21.82 -5.21
N ASN A 40 -1.71 22.60 -4.18
CA ASN A 40 -2.14 24.00 -4.03
C ASN A 40 -1.46 24.97 -5.02
N GLU A 41 -0.37 24.55 -5.66
CA GLU A 41 0.36 25.32 -6.68
C GLU A 41 -0.05 24.93 -8.11
N LEU A 42 -0.90 23.90 -8.27
CA LEU A 42 -1.43 23.55 -9.59
C LEU A 42 -2.34 24.65 -10.14
N PRO A 43 -2.24 24.96 -11.44
CA PRO A 43 -3.22 25.81 -12.11
C PRO A 43 -4.64 25.25 -11.96
N GLU A 44 -5.61 26.13 -11.71
CA GLU A 44 -6.98 25.72 -11.38
C GLU A 44 -7.68 24.95 -12.50
N ASN A 45 -7.35 25.25 -13.75
CA ASN A 45 -7.81 24.53 -14.93
C ASN A 45 -7.19 23.13 -15.06
N GLU A 46 -6.10 22.84 -14.37
CA GLU A 46 -5.39 21.56 -14.39
C GLU A 46 -5.67 20.69 -13.16
N LYS A 47 -6.15 21.25 -12.05
CA LYS A 47 -6.53 20.48 -10.84
C LYS A 47 -7.53 19.35 -11.12
N LYS A 48 -8.34 19.46 -12.17
CA LYS A 48 -9.27 18.40 -12.61
C LYS A 48 -8.55 17.13 -13.09
N TYR A 49 -7.25 17.22 -13.40
CA TYR A 49 -6.39 16.12 -13.81
C TYR A 49 -5.53 15.56 -12.67
N ALA A 50 -5.74 16.04 -11.44
CA ALA A 50 -5.04 15.55 -10.25
C ALA A 50 -5.81 14.40 -9.59
N LEU A 51 -5.10 13.32 -9.31
CA LEU A 51 -5.62 12.13 -8.63
C LEU A 51 -4.69 11.75 -7.48
N PHE A 52 -5.30 11.46 -6.34
CA PHE A 52 -4.61 10.90 -5.16
C PHE A 52 -4.83 9.39 -5.14
N THR A 53 -3.80 8.62 -4.84
CA THR A 53 -3.83 7.15 -4.91
C THR A 53 -3.32 6.54 -3.63
N ASP A 54 -3.96 5.46 -3.19
CA ASP A 54 -3.55 4.69 -2.01
C ASP A 54 -4.04 3.23 -2.15
N GLY A 55 -3.32 2.30 -1.52
CA GLY A 55 -3.63 0.90 -1.46
C GLY A 55 -3.40 0.30 -0.08
N SER A 56 -4.45 -0.29 0.49
CA SER A 56 -4.36 -1.00 1.77
C SER A 56 -4.56 -2.50 1.63
N CYS A 57 -4.05 -3.26 2.60
CA CYS A 57 -4.41 -4.66 2.78
C CYS A 57 -4.74 -4.97 4.23
N ARG A 58 -5.63 -5.93 4.43
CA ARG A 58 -6.03 -6.39 5.76
C ARG A 58 -6.44 -7.86 5.75
N ILE A 59 -6.19 -8.54 6.85
CA ILE A 59 -6.71 -9.89 7.08
C ILE A 59 -8.15 -9.76 7.60
N VAL A 60 -9.09 -10.34 6.86
CA VAL A 60 -10.52 -10.39 7.19
C VAL A 60 -10.93 -11.86 7.29
N GLY A 61 -11.26 -12.31 8.50
CA GLY A 61 -11.40 -13.74 8.80
C GLY A 61 -10.09 -14.50 8.55
N LYS A 62 -10.14 -15.51 7.68
CA LYS A 62 -8.96 -16.31 7.24
C LYS A 62 -8.29 -15.82 5.97
N HIS A 63 -8.79 -14.74 5.36
CA HIS A 63 -8.32 -14.30 4.05
C HIS A 63 -7.69 -12.92 4.12
N ARG A 64 -6.53 -12.77 3.48
CA ARG A 64 -5.99 -11.44 3.16
C ARG A 64 -6.84 -10.82 2.06
N ARG A 65 -7.26 -9.58 2.27
CA ARG A 65 -7.93 -8.74 1.28
C ARG A 65 -7.10 -7.50 1.03
N TRP A 66 -7.17 -6.99 -0.18
CA TRP A 66 -6.52 -5.76 -0.58
C TRP A 66 -7.56 -4.85 -1.23
N LYS A 67 -7.34 -3.54 -1.12
CA LYS A 67 -8.19 -2.53 -1.75
C LYS A 67 -7.33 -1.35 -2.18
N ALA A 68 -7.49 -0.97 -3.43
CA ALA A 68 -6.81 0.15 -4.07
C ALA A 68 -7.86 1.23 -4.38
N ALA A 69 -7.52 2.49 -4.15
CA ALA A 69 -8.42 3.59 -4.38
C ALA A 69 -7.75 4.77 -5.06
N VAL A 70 -8.57 5.54 -5.76
CA VAL A 70 -8.21 6.78 -6.41
C VAL A 70 -9.23 7.84 -6.01
N TRP A 71 -8.75 9.00 -5.57
CA TRP A 71 -9.56 10.14 -5.17
C TRP A 71 -9.34 11.32 -6.13
N SER A 72 -10.44 11.89 -6.63
CA SER A 72 -10.42 13.14 -7.39
C SER A 72 -10.86 14.31 -6.51
N PRO A 73 -9.94 15.24 -6.16
CA PRO A 73 -10.29 16.40 -5.34
C PRO A 73 -11.35 17.31 -5.99
N VAL A 74 -11.29 17.52 -7.30
CA VAL A 74 -12.25 18.39 -7.99
C VAL A 74 -13.64 17.78 -8.06
N ARG A 75 -13.73 16.45 -8.28
CA ARG A 75 -15.02 15.75 -8.35
C ARG A 75 -15.57 15.36 -6.99
N GLN A 76 -14.72 15.34 -5.97
CA GLN A 76 -15.04 14.82 -4.64
C GLN A 76 -15.58 13.38 -4.69
N VAL A 77 -15.00 12.56 -5.57
CA VAL A 77 -15.38 11.16 -5.79
C VAL A 77 -14.16 10.25 -5.63
N ALA A 78 -14.36 9.11 -4.99
CA ALA A 78 -13.42 8.01 -4.96
C ALA A 78 -13.87 6.88 -5.89
N GLU A 79 -12.94 6.34 -6.66
CA GLU A 79 -13.07 5.05 -7.35
C GLU A 79 -12.20 4.04 -6.61
N ALA A 80 -12.66 2.79 -6.46
CA ALA A 80 -11.88 1.76 -5.76
C ALA A 80 -12.10 0.38 -6.37
N THR A 81 -11.08 -0.47 -6.23
CA THR A 81 -11.11 -1.87 -6.62
C THR A 81 -10.52 -2.72 -5.49
N GLU A 82 -11.00 -3.94 -5.32
CA GLU A 82 -10.61 -4.82 -4.22
C GLU A 82 -10.45 -6.27 -4.68
N GLY A 83 -9.70 -7.04 -3.90
CA GLY A 83 -9.49 -8.46 -4.16
C GLY A 83 -8.96 -9.21 -2.95
N LYS A 84 -8.54 -10.46 -3.18
CA LYS A 84 -8.03 -11.37 -2.14
C LYS A 84 -6.58 -11.74 -2.41
N GLY A 85 -5.85 -12.15 -1.37
CA GLY A 85 -4.53 -12.78 -1.45
C GLY A 85 -3.33 -11.84 -1.49
N GLU A 86 -3.47 -10.64 -2.04
CA GLU A 86 -2.33 -9.74 -2.30
C GLU A 86 -1.96 -8.81 -1.14
N SER A 87 -0.77 -8.19 -1.23
CA SER A 87 -0.22 -7.27 -0.22
C SER A 87 -0.71 -5.82 -0.36
N SER A 88 -0.35 -4.97 0.60
CA SER A 88 -0.59 -3.52 0.48
C SER A 88 0.21 -2.93 -0.68
N GLN A 89 1.49 -3.31 -0.86
CA GLN A 89 2.27 -2.84 -2.01
C GLN A 89 1.63 -3.17 -3.36
N PHE A 90 0.93 -4.30 -3.46
CA PHE A 90 0.15 -4.64 -4.66
C PHE A 90 -1.03 -3.69 -4.84
N ALA A 91 -1.75 -3.38 -3.77
CA ALA A 91 -2.84 -2.41 -3.81
C ALA A 91 -2.35 -1.02 -4.25
N GLU A 92 -1.17 -0.58 -3.79
CA GLU A 92 -0.57 0.69 -4.19
C GLU A 92 -0.33 0.75 -5.72
N VAL A 93 0.28 -0.29 -6.28
CA VAL A 93 0.52 -0.39 -7.73
C VAL A 93 -0.81 -0.49 -8.50
N LYS A 94 -1.80 -1.20 -7.95
CA LYS A 94 -3.15 -1.25 -8.52
C LYS A 94 -3.87 0.08 -8.50
N ALA A 95 -3.63 0.93 -7.51
CA ALA A 95 -4.21 2.28 -7.46
C ALA A 95 -3.69 3.13 -8.62
N ILE A 96 -2.42 2.95 -9.01
CA ILE A 96 -1.85 3.61 -10.20
C ILE A 96 -2.49 3.11 -11.49
N GLN A 97 -2.67 1.79 -11.66
CA GLN A 97 -3.39 1.27 -12.84
C GLN A 97 -4.82 1.84 -12.92
N LEU A 98 -5.52 1.90 -11.79
CA LEU A 98 -6.87 2.48 -11.72
C LEU A 98 -6.88 3.97 -12.11
N ALA A 99 -5.87 4.74 -11.69
CA ALA A 99 -5.76 6.15 -12.05
C ALA A 99 -5.46 6.33 -13.55
N LEU A 100 -4.59 5.49 -14.12
CA LEU A 100 -4.29 5.48 -15.55
C LEU A 100 -5.53 5.11 -16.38
N ASP A 101 -6.27 4.07 -15.98
CA ASP A 101 -7.51 3.67 -16.65
C ASP A 101 -8.52 4.83 -16.72
N GLY A 102 -8.68 5.57 -15.61
CA GLY A 102 -9.55 6.74 -15.56
C GLY A 102 -9.10 7.86 -16.50
N ALA A 103 -7.81 8.22 -16.45
CA ALA A 103 -7.23 9.27 -17.27
C ALA A 103 -7.26 8.95 -18.77
N GLU A 104 -6.97 7.70 -19.15
CA GLU A 104 -7.02 7.22 -20.54
C GLU A 104 -8.45 7.20 -21.09
N ARG A 105 -9.41 6.66 -20.31
CA ARG A 105 -10.83 6.64 -20.67
C ARG A 105 -11.36 8.04 -20.98
N GLU A 106 -10.89 9.03 -20.24
CA GLU A 106 -11.27 10.42 -20.40
C GLU A 106 -10.37 11.22 -21.34
N ARG A 107 -9.32 10.59 -21.88
CA ARG A 107 -8.36 11.20 -22.80
C ARG A 107 -7.71 12.45 -22.22
N TRP A 108 -7.28 12.38 -20.96
CA TRP A 108 -6.61 13.49 -20.30
C TRP A 108 -5.26 13.79 -20.98
N PRO A 109 -4.94 15.08 -21.18
CA PRO A 109 -3.66 15.47 -21.78
C PRO A 109 -2.47 15.30 -20.82
N VAL A 110 -2.73 15.31 -19.53
CA VAL A 110 -1.76 15.14 -18.44
C VAL A 110 -2.46 14.48 -17.26
N LEU A 111 -1.71 13.69 -16.49
CA LEU A 111 -2.16 13.13 -15.23
C LEU A 111 -1.18 13.54 -14.12
N TYR A 112 -1.70 14.20 -13.08
CA TYR A 112 -0.96 14.52 -11.86
C TYR A 112 -1.30 13.48 -10.79
N LEU A 113 -0.32 12.64 -10.42
CA LEU A 113 -0.45 11.59 -9.41
C LEU A 113 0.16 12.03 -8.09
N TYR A 114 -0.62 11.90 -7.03
CA TYR A 114 -0.21 12.13 -5.66
C TYR A 114 -0.32 10.80 -4.89
N THR A 115 0.77 10.33 -4.33
CA THR A 115 0.86 9.04 -3.65
C THR A 115 1.72 9.18 -2.40
N ASP A 116 1.42 8.46 -1.33
CA ASP A 116 2.29 8.39 -0.14
C ASP A 116 3.18 7.13 -0.12
N SER A 117 3.02 6.25 -1.12
CA SER A 117 3.95 5.17 -1.39
C SER A 117 5.25 5.63 -2.08
N TRP A 118 6.35 5.70 -1.32
CA TRP A 118 7.70 5.92 -1.87
C TRP A 118 8.10 4.89 -2.94
N MET A 119 7.63 3.65 -2.82
CA MET A 119 7.91 2.62 -3.83
C MET A 119 7.35 3.04 -5.18
N VAL A 120 6.10 3.50 -5.20
CA VAL A 120 5.43 3.95 -6.42
C VAL A 120 6.09 5.21 -6.97
N ALA A 121 6.31 6.21 -6.12
CA ALA A 121 6.91 7.47 -6.53
C ALA A 121 8.29 7.25 -7.19
N ASN A 122 9.17 6.49 -6.52
CA ASN A 122 10.49 6.19 -7.05
C ASN A 122 10.47 5.31 -8.31
N ALA A 123 9.51 4.38 -8.42
CA ALA A 123 9.36 3.57 -9.62
C ALA A 123 9.04 4.44 -10.84
N LEU A 124 8.03 5.31 -10.69
CA LEU A 124 7.60 6.23 -11.75
C LEU A 124 8.66 7.30 -12.08
N TRP A 125 9.42 7.74 -11.07
CA TRP A 125 10.55 8.63 -11.28
C TRP A 125 11.75 7.93 -11.91
N GLY A 126 11.88 6.62 -12.05
CA GLY A 126 13.05 6.13 -12.79
C GLY A 126 13.36 4.66 -12.70
N TRP A 127 12.86 3.94 -11.70
CA TRP A 127 13.13 2.49 -11.68
C TRP A 127 12.49 1.79 -12.87
N LEU A 128 11.36 2.27 -13.40
CA LEU A 128 10.76 1.69 -14.61
C LEU A 128 11.72 1.66 -15.79
N GLN A 129 12.40 2.78 -16.07
CA GLN A 129 13.38 2.87 -17.15
C GLN A 129 14.57 1.93 -16.90
N GLN A 130 15.08 1.90 -15.66
CA GLN A 130 16.20 1.04 -15.29
C GLN A 130 15.83 -0.45 -15.37
N TRP A 131 14.62 -0.82 -14.95
CA TRP A 131 14.12 -2.18 -15.04
C TRP A 131 13.92 -2.59 -16.49
N GLU A 132 13.35 -1.72 -17.33
CA GLU A 132 13.18 -2.01 -18.76
C GLU A 132 14.54 -2.28 -19.44
N GLN A 133 15.56 -1.47 -19.15
CA GLN A 133 16.93 -1.68 -19.65
C GLN A 133 17.58 -2.97 -19.13
N ASN A 134 17.25 -3.38 -17.91
CA ASN A 134 17.78 -4.58 -17.26
C ASN A 134 16.89 -5.81 -17.44
N ASN A 135 16.08 -5.89 -18.50
CA ASN A 135 15.17 -7.00 -18.79
C ASN A 135 14.25 -7.36 -17.61
N TRP A 136 13.78 -6.34 -16.90
CA TRP A 136 12.90 -6.42 -15.73
C TRP A 136 13.50 -7.21 -14.57
N GLN A 137 14.81 -7.06 -14.35
CA GLN A 137 15.54 -7.65 -13.24
C GLN A 137 16.16 -6.59 -12.32
N GLY A 138 16.09 -6.82 -11.02
CA GLY A 138 16.79 -6.08 -9.98
C GLY A 138 17.76 -7.00 -9.24
N ARG A 139 19.04 -6.62 -9.14
CA ARG A 139 20.10 -7.40 -8.47
C ARG A 139 20.12 -8.89 -8.89
N GLY A 140 19.90 -9.17 -10.18
CA GLY A 140 19.91 -10.53 -10.74
C GLY A 140 18.66 -11.37 -10.46
N LYS A 141 17.60 -10.77 -9.88
CA LYS A 141 16.29 -11.42 -9.69
C LYS A 141 15.20 -10.69 -10.48
N PRO A 142 14.13 -11.36 -10.92
CA PRO A 142 12.98 -10.69 -11.51
C PRO A 142 12.41 -9.64 -10.55
N VAL A 143 12.01 -8.49 -11.11
CA VAL A 143 11.31 -7.44 -10.35
C VAL A 143 9.98 -7.99 -9.83
N TRP A 144 9.67 -7.69 -8.57
CA TRP A 144 8.40 -8.08 -7.98
C TRP A 144 7.24 -7.41 -8.74
N ALA A 145 6.19 -8.20 -9.04
CA ALA A 145 5.05 -7.78 -9.86
C ALA A 145 5.44 -7.14 -11.20
N ALA A 146 6.51 -7.65 -11.84
CA ALA A 146 7.04 -7.12 -13.11
C ALA A 146 5.96 -6.89 -14.18
N GLU A 147 4.95 -7.75 -14.29
CA GLU A 147 3.87 -7.60 -15.27
C GLU A 147 3.01 -6.34 -15.02
N LEU A 148 2.76 -5.96 -13.75
CA LEU A 148 2.06 -4.71 -13.44
C LEU A 148 2.91 -3.49 -13.82
N TRP A 149 4.20 -3.54 -13.51
CA TRP A 149 5.12 -2.45 -13.82
C TRP A 149 5.36 -2.29 -15.33
N LYS A 150 5.38 -3.39 -16.08
CA LYS A 150 5.43 -3.40 -17.56
C LYS A 150 4.21 -2.71 -18.15
N ASP A 151 3.02 -3.06 -17.66
CA ASP A 151 1.78 -2.41 -18.11
C ASP A 151 1.80 -0.90 -17.82
N ILE A 152 2.17 -0.50 -16.60
CA ILE A 152 2.31 0.92 -16.24
C ILE A 152 3.34 1.62 -17.14
N ALA A 153 4.53 1.04 -17.32
CA ALA A 153 5.57 1.60 -18.17
C ALA A 153 5.13 1.77 -19.63
N ALA A 154 4.35 0.83 -20.17
CA ALA A 154 3.80 0.94 -21.52
C ALA A 154 2.76 2.07 -21.63
N ARG A 155 1.93 2.26 -20.60
CA ARG A 155 0.88 3.29 -20.57
C ARG A 155 1.43 4.70 -20.41
N ILE A 156 2.39 4.90 -19.51
CA ILE A 156 3.00 6.22 -19.29
C ILE A 156 3.83 6.72 -20.49
N LYS A 157 4.16 5.85 -21.46
CA LYS A 157 4.76 6.28 -22.74
C LYS A 157 3.78 7.05 -23.63
N ASN A 158 2.48 6.87 -23.44
CA ASN A 158 1.43 7.46 -24.27
C ASN A 158 0.72 8.66 -23.63
N MET A 159 1.08 9.03 -22.40
CA MET A 159 0.46 10.12 -21.65
C MET A 159 1.50 10.84 -20.80
N VAL A 160 1.37 12.16 -20.66
CA VAL A 160 2.21 12.93 -19.74
C VAL A 160 1.79 12.62 -18.30
N VAL A 161 2.67 11.99 -17.53
CA VAL A 161 2.43 11.69 -16.11
C VAL A 161 3.41 12.49 -15.26
N LYS A 162 2.86 13.18 -14.26
CA LYS A 162 3.63 13.92 -13.25
C LYS A 162 3.31 13.33 -11.89
N VAL A 163 4.33 13.07 -11.08
CA VAL A 163 4.20 12.32 -9.82
C VAL A 163 4.77 13.13 -8.68
N ARG A 164 4.08 13.13 -7.55
CA ARG A 164 4.53 13.70 -6.29
C ARG A 164 4.29 12.73 -5.16
N HIS A 165 5.29 12.61 -4.28
CA HIS A 165 5.12 11.93 -3.01
C HIS A 165 4.48 12.88 -1.98
N VAL A 166 3.47 12.40 -1.26
CA VAL A 166 2.79 13.11 -0.17
C VAL A 166 3.09 12.44 1.16
N ASP A 167 3.41 13.21 2.20
CA ASP A 167 3.66 12.62 3.52
C ASP A 167 2.38 12.03 4.12
N ALA A 168 2.45 10.75 4.49
CA ALA A 168 1.35 10.02 5.11
C ALA A 168 1.08 10.46 6.56
N HIS A 169 -0.16 10.23 6.99
CA HIS A 169 -0.58 10.27 8.40
C HIS A 169 -0.30 11.57 9.18
N VAL A 170 -0.34 12.71 8.51
CA VAL A 170 -0.24 14.02 9.17
C VAL A 170 -1.52 14.31 9.97
N PRO A 171 -1.45 14.70 11.25
CA PRO A 171 -2.64 15.01 12.03
C PRO A 171 -3.53 16.06 11.34
N LYS A 172 -4.86 15.83 11.33
CA LYS A 172 -5.83 16.69 10.60
C LYS A 172 -5.71 18.18 10.91
N ASN A 173 -5.38 18.54 12.14
CA ASN A 173 -5.24 19.94 12.57
C ASN A 173 -3.99 20.64 12.02
N ARG A 174 -3.08 19.89 11.38
CA ARG A 174 -1.86 20.39 10.74
C ARG A 174 -1.78 20.02 9.26
N ALA A 175 -2.81 19.35 8.73
CA ALA A 175 -2.81 18.81 7.39
C ALA A 175 -3.04 19.92 6.35
N THR A 176 -2.13 20.02 5.39
CA THR A 176 -2.29 20.82 4.17
C THR A 176 -3.43 20.26 3.31
N GLU A 177 -3.88 21.01 2.30
CA GLU A 177 -4.90 20.53 1.34
C GLU A 177 -4.50 19.20 0.67
N GLU A 178 -3.22 19.06 0.31
CA GLU A 178 -2.66 17.84 -0.25
C GLU A 178 -2.80 16.66 0.72
N GLN A 179 -2.45 16.85 1.99
CA GLN A 179 -2.58 15.81 3.03
C GLN A 179 -4.04 15.51 3.37
N GLN A 180 -4.94 16.50 3.28
CA GLN A 180 -6.37 16.29 3.44
C GLN A 180 -6.93 15.41 2.32
N ASN A 181 -6.50 15.63 1.07
CA ASN A 181 -6.85 14.74 -0.04
C ASN A 181 -6.23 13.34 0.14
N ASN A 182 -5.01 13.24 0.66
CA ASN A 182 -4.42 11.95 1.00
C ASN A 182 -5.25 11.18 2.05
N HIS A 183 -5.77 11.87 3.07
CA HIS A 183 -6.68 11.24 4.05
C HIS A 183 -8.01 10.76 3.44
N GLN A 184 -8.47 11.37 2.35
CA GLN A 184 -9.68 10.93 1.67
C GLN A 184 -9.44 9.63 0.91
N VAL A 185 -8.28 9.51 0.22
CA VAL A 185 -7.93 8.28 -0.46
C VAL A 185 -7.58 7.15 0.52
N ASP A 186 -6.90 7.41 1.64
CA ASP A 186 -6.68 6.42 2.72
C ASP A 186 -7.99 5.83 3.24
N ARG A 187 -8.99 6.70 3.45
CA ARG A 187 -10.33 6.24 3.85
C ARG A 187 -10.99 5.39 2.77
N ALA A 188 -10.83 5.76 1.51
CA ALA A 188 -11.39 5.02 0.38
C ALA A 188 -10.69 3.66 0.18
N ALA A 189 -9.36 3.61 0.37
CA ALA A 189 -8.53 2.42 0.24
C ALA A 189 -8.70 1.46 1.41
N LYS A 190 -9.26 1.91 2.55
CA LYS A 190 -9.47 1.07 3.72
C LYS A 190 -10.36 -0.13 3.42
N VAL A 191 -9.81 -1.32 3.67
CA VAL A 191 -10.58 -2.58 3.66
C VAL A 191 -11.56 -2.57 4.83
N GLU A 192 -12.86 -2.68 4.52
CA GLU A 192 -13.90 -2.82 5.52
C GLU A 192 -13.83 -4.18 6.19
N VAL A 193 -14.03 -4.18 7.51
CA VAL A 193 -14.11 -5.40 8.32
C VAL A 193 -15.49 -5.39 8.95
N ALA A 194 -16.31 -6.40 8.64
CA ALA A 194 -17.59 -6.53 9.31
C ALA A 194 -17.35 -6.83 10.80
N GLN A 195 -18.23 -6.37 11.69
CA GLN A 195 -18.17 -6.68 13.12
C GLN A 195 -18.09 -8.21 13.36
N ILE A 196 -18.73 -8.99 12.47
CA ILE A 196 -18.73 -10.46 12.48
C ILE A 196 -17.33 -11.04 12.25
N ASP A 197 -16.49 -10.41 11.42
CA ASP A 197 -15.13 -10.88 11.16
C ASP A 197 -14.20 -10.62 12.35
N LEU A 198 -14.40 -9.50 13.07
CA LEU A 198 -13.72 -9.20 14.34
C LEU A 198 -14.14 -10.19 15.43
N ASP A 199 -15.46 -10.44 15.53
CA ASP A 199 -16.02 -11.40 16.47
C ASP A 199 -15.55 -12.84 16.15
N TRP A 200 -15.37 -13.20 14.88
CA TRP A 200 -14.82 -14.49 14.48
C TRP A 200 -13.32 -14.64 14.83
N GLN A 201 -12.51 -13.60 14.63
CA GLN A 201 -11.10 -13.60 15.10
C GLN A 201 -11.03 -13.77 16.62
N ASN A 202 -11.82 -12.99 17.38
CA ASN A 202 -11.90 -13.12 18.83
C ASN A 202 -12.40 -14.50 19.27
N LYS A 203 -13.42 -15.06 18.60
CA LYS A 203 -13.94 -16.42 18.86
C LYS A 203 -12.92 -17.51 18.53
N SER A 204 -12.10 -17.32 17.50
CA SER A 204 -11.04 -18.26 17.14
C SER A 204 -9.90 -18.26 18.16
N GLU A 205 -9.51 -17.09 18.68
CA GLU A 205 -8.55 -16.99 19.78
C GLU A 205 -9.11 -17.58 21.09
N LEU A 206 -10.39 -17.33 21.41
CA LEU A 206 -11.07 -17.93 22.56
C LEU A 206 -11.16 -19.47 22.45
N PHE A 207 -11.41 -19.99 21.25
CA PHE A 207 -11.42 -21.43 21.00
C PHE A 207 -10.04 -22.05 21.21
N LEU A 208 -8.99 -21.43 20.67
CA LEU A 208 -7.62 -21.88 20.86
C LEU A 208 -7.19 -21.80 22.33
N ALA A 209 -7.59 -20.74 23.04
CA ALA A 209 -7.31 -20.56 24.46
C ALA A 209 -7.98 -21.66 25.30
N ARG A 210 -9.26 -21.94 25.02
CA ARG A 210 -10.02 -23.01 25.68
C ARG A 210 -9.43 -24.38 25.39
N TRP A 211 -9.11 -24.66 24.13
CA TRP A 211 -8.48 -25.93 23.73
C TRP A 211 -7.11 -26.13 24.40
N ALA A 212 -6.27 -25.09 24.45
CA ALA A 212 -4.99 -25.15 25.14
C ALA A 212 -5.15 -25.37 26.65
N HIS A 213 -6.14 -24.73 27.27
CA HIS A 213 -6.44 -24.90 28.70
C HIS A 213 -6.87 -26.33 29.04
N GLU A 214 -7.79 -26.90 28.25
CA GLU A 214 -8.27 -28.27 28.39
C GLU A 214 -7.14 -29.29 28.14
N THR A 215 -6.31 -29.06 27.11
CA THR A 215 -5.24 -30.00 26.72
C THR A 215 -4.02 -29.93 27.65
N SER A 216 -3.76 -28.79 28.28
CA SER A 216 -2.71 -28.63 29.29
C SER A 216 -3.10 -29.16 30.68
N GLY A 217 -4.32 -29.68 30.85
CA GLY A 217 -4.77 -30.34 32.07
C GLY A 217 -5.23 -29.39 33.18
N HIS A 218 -5.81 -28.24 32.83
CA HIS A 218 -6.38 -27.27 33.78
C HIS A 218 -5.38 -26.69 34.80
N GLN A 219 -4.09 -26.64 34.45
CA GLN A 219 -3.02 -26.22 35.37
C GLN A 219 -2.91 -24.69 35.55
N GLY A 220 -3.95 -23.95 35.16
CA GLY A 220 -4.00 -22.50 35.25
C GLY A 220 -3.37 -21.77 34.05
N ARG A 221 -3.54 -20.45 34.05
CA ARG A 221 -3.26 -19.53 32.94
C ARG A 221 -1.81 -19.54 32.47
N ASP A 222 -0.85 -19.48 33.40
CA ASP A 222 0.58 -19.42 33.08
C ASP A 222 1.10 -20.72 32.46
N VAL A 223 0.60 -21.86 32.94
CA VAL A 223 0.97 -23.19 32.41
C VAL A 223 0.35 -23.41 31.04
N THR A 224 -0.91 -23.00 30.85
CA THR A 224 -1.60 -23.04 29.56
C THR A 224 -0.87 -22.20 28.49
N TYR A 225 -0.46 -20.98 28.85
CA TYR A 225 0.28 -20.09 27.96
C TYR A 225 1.65 -20.65 27.58
N LYS A 226 2.39 -21.19 28.57
CA LYS A 226 3.68 -21.83 28.33
C LYS A 226 3.53 -23.06 27.42
N TRP A 227 2.52 -23.90 27.69
CA TRP A 227 2.21 -25.09 26.89
C TRP A 227 1.89 -24.76 25.43
N ALA A 228 1.12 -23.68 25.20
CA ALA A 228 0.76 -23.20 23.86
C ALA A 228 1.99 -22.65 23.10
N ARG A 229 2.82 -21.84 23.76
CA ARG A 229 4.08 -21.31 23.21
C ARG A 229 5.07 -22.41 22.83
N ASP A 230 5.23 -23.43 23.69
CA ASP A 230 6.13 -24.55 23.46
C ASP A 230 5.69 -25.41 22.25
N ARG A 231 4.44 -25.26 21.78
CA ARG A 231 3.85 -25.96 20.63
C ARG A 231 3.55 -25.05 19.43
N GLY A 232 4.02 -23.79 19.47
CA GLY A 232 3.86 -22.84 18.38
C GLY A 232 2.43 -22.34 18.17
N VAL A 233 1.56 -22.47 19.17
CA VAL A 233 0.20 -21.93 19.15
C VAL A 233 0.25 -20.48 19.65
N ASP A 234 -0.08 -19.53 18.77
CA ASP A 234 -0.08 -18.11 19.10
C ASP A 234 -1.34 -17.75 19.89
N LEU A 235 -1.18 -17.51 21.19
CA LEU A 235 -2.23 -17.10 22.12
C LEU A 235 -1.75 -15.88 22.88
N THR A 236 -2.66 -14.95 23.16
CA THR A 236 -2.37 -13.82 24.05
C THR A 236 -2.69 -14.20 25.49
N MET A 237 -1.90 -13.72 26.45
CA MET A 237 -2.17 -14.02 27.87
C MET A 237 -3.59 -13.64 28.27
N ASP A 238 -4.12 -12.53 27.75
CA ASP A 238 -5.44 -11.97 28.09
C ASP A 238 -6.64 -12.77 27.59
N THR A 239 -6.42 -13.76 26.71
CA THR A 239 -7.50 -14.62 26.19
C THR A 239 -7.64 -15.96 26.94
N ILE A 240 -6.71 -16.28 27.85
CA ILE A 240 -6.74 -17.49 28.68
C ILE A 240 -7.37 -17.14 30.04
N ALA A 241 -8.56 -17.71 30.30
CA ALA A 241 -9.30 -17.55 31.56
C ALA A 241 -8.80 -18.48 32.67
#